data_AF-A0A9N8DSY2-F1
#
_entry.id   AF-A0A9N8DSY2-F1
#
_cell.length_a   1.000
_cell.length_b   1.000
_cell.length_c   1.000
_cell.angle_alpha   90.00
_cell.angle_beta   90.00
_cell.angle_gamma   90.00
#
_symmetry.space_group_name_H-M   'P 1'
#
loop_
_entity.id
_entity.type
_entity.pdbx_description
1 polymer ?
#
loop_
_entity_poly.entity_id
_entity_poly.type
_entity_poly.pdbx_seq_one_letter_code
_entity_poly.pdbx_strand_id
1 'polypeptide(L)'
;MSSSSLASLQLKLALQLHAIKKSISNLGKTPVSKDDRGQVHVDGEDTDEAVMAASPSIIHVIAAVAMISGAVTGYLYSWYLIEFAAFCLLIISPVVAVQKVKLQLLGDIRGQHNGLRSKCNVLLTENDKLKGTVQEMKTQTDRLSQVEEGLSKIAEESNTEVARLVEIVKETKTLQTQIKKSLERQVMQQIISAVVASDQDGNFSLSPRETNILKARLKQIDGVNLNEEKFYQMIAADDNELTVQDVMKIVRNLLDDSVPAEDNVFVLEPQSLSQNKSIPFLPW
;
A
#
# COMPACT_ATOMS: atom_id res chain seq x y z
N MET A 1 -43.16 1.06 53.05
CA MET A 1 -42.37 1.53 51.90
C MET A 1 -43.18 2.58 51.17
N SER A 2 -42.73 3.84 51.20
CA SER A 2 -43.51 5.01 50.79
C SER A 2 -43.69 5.09 49.28
N SER A 3 -44.84 5.62 48.86
CA SER A 3 -45.18 5.91 47.45
C SER A 3 -44.11 6.76 46.73
N SER A 4 -43.33 7.55 47.48
CA SER A 4 -42.21 8.34 46.96
C SER A 4 -41.06 7.50 46.39
N SER A 5 -40.82 6.29 46.93
CA SER A 5 -39.75 5.41 46.44
C SER A 5 -40.07 4.83 45.05
N LEU A 6 -41.33 4.49 44.81
CA LEU A 6 -41.78 3.92 43.53
C LEU A 6 -41.74 4.95 42.40
N ALA A 7 -42.14 6.19 42.67
CA ALA A 7 -42.08 7.28 41.69
C ALA A 7 -40.63 7.57 41.24
N SER A 8 -39.68 7.56 42.18
CA SER A 8 -38.25 7.78 41.86
C SER A 8 -37.65 6.67 40.99
N LEU A 9 -38.11 5.42 41.18
CA LEU A 9 -37.71 4.26 40.40
C LEU A 9 -38.25 4.32 38.97
N GLN A 10 -39.53 4.68 38.81
CA GLN A 10 -40.12 4.83 37.48
C GLN A 10 -39.45 5.95 36.67
N LEU A 11 -39.10 7.08 37.30
CA LEU A 11 -38.39 8.17 36.64
C LEU A 11 -36.99 7.74 36.15
N LYS A 12 -36.22 7.03 36.98
CA LYS A 12 -34.90 6.50 36.60
C LYS A 12 -34.99 5.51 35.44
N LEU A 13 -36.00 4.65 35.44
CA LEU A 13 -36.20 3.65 34.40
C LEU A 13 -36.62 4.30 33.06
N ALA A 14 -37.45 5.35 33.11
CA ALA A 14 -37.82 6.13 31.94
C ALA A 14 -36.62 6.88 31.32
N LEU A 15 -35.74 7.48 32.15
CA LEU A 15 -34.52 8.14 31.69
C LEU A 15 -33.56 7.15 31.00
N GLN A 16 -33.40 5.96 31.57
CA GLN A 16 -32.56 4.92 30.96
C GLN A 16 -33.14 4.40 29.65
N LEU A 17 -34.46 4.19 29.56
CA LEU A 17 -35.11 3.81 28.31
C LEU A 17 -34.95 4.89 27.23
N HIS A 18 -35.00 6.17 27.59
CA HIS A 18 -34.78 7.26 26.64
C HIS A 18 -33.33 7.28 26.12
N ALA A 19 -32.35 7.07 27.01
CA ALA A 19 -30.94 6.97 26.63
C ALA A 19 -30.67 5.76 25.71
N ILE A 20 -31.31 4.62 25.99
CA ILE A 20 -31.24 3.43 25.13
C ILE A 20 -31.86 3.70 23.77
N LYS A 21 -33.05 4.32 23.71
CA LYS A 21 -33.71 4.67 22.44
C LYS A 21 -32.85 5.61 21.60
N LYS A 22 -32.22 6.61 22.22
CA LYS A 22 -31.30 7.55 21.55
C LYS A 22 -30.05 6.83 21.02
N SER A 23 -29.50 5.90 21.78
CA SER A 23 -28.35 5.08 21.37
C SER A 23 -28.73 4.17 20.19
N ILE A 24 -29.87 3.49 20.25
CA ILE A 24 -30.38 2.64 19.16
C ILE A 24 -30.65 3.46 17.89
N SER A 25 -31.19 4.68 17.99
CA SER A 25 -31.39 5.54 16.82
C SER A 25 -30.10 6.04 16.17
N ASN A 26 -28.98 5.96 16.90
CA ASN A 26 -27.66 6.32 16.42
C ASN A 26 -26.85 5.10 15.96
N LEU A 27 -27.22 3.88 16.35
CA LEU A 27 -26.65 2.65 15.80
C LEU A 27 -26.97 2.58 14.28
N GLY A 28 -25.92 2.62 13.45
CA GLY A 28 -26.02 2.51 12.00
C GLY A 28 -25.85 3.82 11.22
N LYS A 29 -25.74 4.96 11.90
CA LYS A 29 -25.26 6.20 11.28
C LYS A 29 -23.76 6.29 11.51
N THR A 30 -22.97 6.04 10.47
CA THR A 30 -21.53 6.34 10.53
C THR A 30 -21.37 7.84 10.78
N PRO A 31 -20.67 8.28 11.84
CA PRO A 31 -20.32 9.67 12.06
C PRO A 31 -19.42 10.07 10.90
N VAL A 32 -20.00 10.83 9.98
CA VAL A 32 -19.27 11.44 8.89
C VAL A 32 -18.80 12.78 9.45
N SER A 33 -17.57 12.82 9.95
CA SER A 33 -16.94 14.07 10.36
C SER A 33 -16.37 14.76 9.12
N LYS A 34 -16.58 16.07 9.00
CA LYS A 34 -15.91 16.88 7.98
C LYS A 34 -14.77 17.61 8.67
N ASP A 35 -13.56 17.48 8.15
CA ASP A 35 -12.43 18.28 8.63
C ASP A 35 -12.64 19.76 8.29
N ASP A 36 -11.82 20.64 8.88
CA ASP A 36 -11.85 22.09 8.61
C ASP A 36 -11.57 22.46 7.14
N ARG A 37 -11.13 21.50 6.32
CA ARG A 37 -10.90 21.64 4.88
C ARG A 37 -12.08 21.12 4.04
N GLY A 38 -13.17 20.72 4.68
CA GLY A 38 -14.37 20.18 4.05
C GLY A 38 -14.21 18.76 3.52
N GLN A 39 -13.09 18.09 3.80
CA GLN A 39 -12.90 16.69 3.44
C GLN A 39 -13.67 15.80 4.39
N VAL A 40 -14.43 14.88 3.78
CA VAL A 40 -15.24 13.92 4.51
C VAL A 40 -14.32 12.81 5.02
N HIS A 41 -14.10 12.75 6.33
CA HIS A 41 -13.38 11.67 6.98
C HIS A 41 -14.37 10.76 7.69
N VAL A 42 -14.26 9.46 7.43
CA VAL A 42 -15.05 8.44 8.13
C VAL A 42 -14.14 7.88 9.21
N ASP A 43 -14.16 8.51 10.37
CA ASP A 43 -13.43 8.03 11.54
C ASP A 43 -14.14 6.81 12.10
N GLY A 44 -13.52 5.64 11.86
CA GLY A 44 -13.97 4.38 12.46
C GLY A 44 -13.70 4.31 13.96
N GLU A 45 -12.76 5.12 14.45
CA GLU A 45 -12.33 5.16 15.85
C GLU A 45 -13.43 5.76 16.75
N ASP A 46 -14.09 6.83 16.28
CA ASP A 46 -15.20 7.49 17.00
C ASP A 46 -16.47 6.61 17.06
N THR A 47 -16.70 5.73 16.07
CA THR A 47 -17.82 4.77 16.16
C THR A 47 -17.59 3.72 17.22
N ASP A 48 -16.36 3.22 17.33
CA ASP A 48 -16.02 2.24 18.36
C ASP A 48 -16.00 2.90 19.73
N GLU A 49 -15.55 4.16 19.85
CA GLU A 49 -15.62 4.91 21.10
C GLU A 49 -17.07 5.23 21.50
N ALA A 50 -17.96 5.61 20.57
CA ALA A 50 -19.38 5.85 20.89
C ALA A 50 -20.14 4.57 21.25
N VAL A 51 -19.79 3.43 20.65
CA VAL A 51 -20.37 2.11 20.97
C VAL A 51 -19.80 1.56 22.29
N MET A 52 -18.54 1.86 22.61
CA MET A 52 -17.92 1.53 23.91
C MET A 52 -18.36 2.49 25.02
N ALA A 53 -18.69 3.74 24.68
CA ALA A 53 -19.22 4.77 25.58
C ALA A 53 -20.74 4.65 25.77
N ALA A 54 -21.43 3.83 24.97
CA ALA A 54 -22.77 3.31 25.26
C ALA A 54 -22.66 2.42 26.52
N SER A 55 -22.71 3.13 27.64
CA SER A 55 -22.19 2.80 28.95
C SER A 55 -22.46 1.37 29.42
N PRO A 56 -21.53 0.76 30.20
CA PRO A 56 -21.76 -0.53 30.91
C PRO A 56 -23.06 -0.55 31.73
N SER A 57 -23.64 0.62 32.04
CA SER A 57 -24.96 0.74 32.64
C SER A 57 -26.10 0.12 31.82
N ILE A 58 -26.07 0.12 30.48
CA ILE A 58 -27.12 -0.54 29.67
C ILE A 58 -27.05 -2.06 29.86
N ILE A 59 -25.83 -2.62 29.90
CA ILE A 59 -25.60 -4.04 30.13
C ILE A 59 -26.07 -4.44 31.52
N HIS A 60 -25.79 -3.63 32.55
CA HIS A 60 -26.24 -3.88 33.92
C HIS A 60 -27.76 -3.80 34.07
N VAL A 61 -28.45 -2.92 33.34
CA VAL A 61 -29.92 -2.80 33.38
C VAL A 61 -30.59 -3.99 32.71
N ILE A 62 -30.09 -4.43 31.56
CA ILE A 62 -30.58 -5.63 30.88
C ILE A 62 -30.36 -6.87 31.77
N ALA A 63 -29.20 -6.98 32.42
CA ALA A 63 -28.92 -8.06 33.37
C ALA A 63 -29.87 -8.03 34.58
N ALA A 64 -30.14 -6.85 35.15
CA ALA A 64 -31.07 -6.70 36.26
C ALA A 64 -32.52 -7.09 35.89
N VAL A 65 -32.98 -6.66 34.70
CA VAL A 65 -34.31 -7.01 34.19
C VAL A 65 -34.40 -8.52 33.91
N ALA A 66 -33.34 -9.13 33.37
CA ALA A 66 -33.27 -10.57 33.15
C ALA A 66 -33.30 -11.37 34.46
N MET A 67 -32.60 -10.92 35.51
CA MET A 67 -32.63 -11.57 36.82
C MET A 67 -34.01 -11.49 37.49
N ILE A 68 -34.67 -10.33 37.41
CA ILE A 68 -36.02 -10.16 37.97
C ILE A 68 -37.03 -11.01 37.19
N SER A 69 -36.96 -10.99 35.86
CA SER A 69 -37.76 -11.85 34.97
C SER A 69 -37.56 -13.33 35.29
N GLY A 70 -36.30 -13.77 35.45
CA GLY A 70 -35.97 -15.15 35.81
C GLY A 70 -36.52 -15.57 37.18
N ALA A 71 -36.44 -14.69 38.18
CA ALA A 71 -36.97 -14.96 39.52
C ALA A 71 -38.51 -15.06 39.52
N VAL A 72 -39.21 -14.18 38.80
CA VAL A 72 -40.68 -14.21 38.69
C VAL A 72 -41.14 -15.44 37.91
N THR A 73 -40.46 -15.77 36.81
CA THR A 73 -40.78 -16.96 36.01
C THR A 73 -40.52 -18.25 36.79
N GLY A 74 -39.47 -18.25 37.62
CA GLY A 74 -39.12 -19.37 38.49
C GLY A 74 -40.05 -19.61 39.67
N TYR A 75 -40.74 -18.57 40.13
CA TYR A 75 -41.80 -18.69 41.11
C TYR A 75 -43.08 -19.30 40.52
N LEU A 76 -43.31 -19.10 39.21
CA LEU A 76 -44.53 -19.52 38.51
C LEU A 76 -44.40 -20.86 37.78
N TYR A 77 -43.19 -21.26 37.37
CA TYR A 77 -42.93 -22.49 36.64
C TYR A 77 -42.03 -23.45 37.44
N SER A 78 -42.24 -24.76 37.24
CA SER A 78 -41.47 -25.85 37.87
C SER A 78 -39.95 -25.60 37.76
N TRP A 79 -39.23 -25.77 38.89
CA TRP A 79 -37.84 -25.33 39.09
C TRP A 79 -36.85 -25.78 38.00
N TYR A 80 -37.15 -26.89 37.32
CA TYR A 80 -36.34 -27.47 36.25
C TYR A 80 -36.14 -26.57 35.03
N LEU A 81 -37.11 -25.71 34.67
CA LEU A 81 -36.99 -24.86 33.47
C LEU A 81 -35.95 -23.73 33.65
N ILE A 82 -35.80 -23.23 34.88
CA ILE A 82 -34.83 -22.18 35.20
C ILE A 82 -33.41 -22.74 35.13
N GLU A 83 -33.18 -23.92 35.72
CA GLU A 83 -31.88 -24.57 35.71
C GLU A 83 -31.43 -24.89 34.29
N PHE A 84 -32.35 -25.37 33.45
CA PHE A 84 -32.07 -25.63 32.04
C PHE A 84 -31.71 -24.35 31.27
N ALA A 85 -32.46 -23.27 31.45
CA ALA A 85 -32.17 -21.99 30.81
C ALA A 85 -30.81 -21.41 31.26
N ALA A 86 -30.48 -21.53 32.55
CA ALA A 86 -29.18 -21.12 33.09
C ALA A 86 -28.04 -21.93 32.48
N PHE A 87 -28.21 -23.24 32.31
CA PHE A 87 -27.23 -24.12 31.68
C PHE A 87 -27.01 -23.76 30.20
N CYS A 88 -28.09 -23.50 29.45
CA CYS A 88 -28.00 -23.04 28.06
C CYS A 88 -27.25 -21.71 27.93
N LEU A 89 -27.50 -20.75 28.83
CA LEU A 89 -26.79 -19.46 28.82
C LEU A 89 -25.30 -19.61 29.13
N LEU A 90 -24.92 -20.54 30.01
CA LEU A 90 -23.52 -20.83 30.34
C LEU A 90 -22.76 -21.33 29.11
N ILE A 91 -23.41 -22.11 28.25
CA ILE A 91 -22.83 -22.61 26.98
C ILE A 91 -22.78 -21.50 25.91
N ILE A 92 -23.81 -20.65 25.83
CA ILE A 92 -23.89 -19.59 24.80
C ILE A 92 -22.90 -18.44 25.09
N SER A 93 -22.63 -18.13 26.36
CA SER A 93 -21.74 -17.04 26.76
C SER A 93 -20.34 -17.07 26.12
N PRO A 94 -19.57 -18.19 26.17
CA PRO A 94 -18.26 -18.25 25.52
C PRO A 94 -18.35 -18.14 23.99
N VAL A 95 -19.42 -18.65 23.36
CA VAL A 95 -19.61 -18.57 21.91
C VAL A 95 -19.77 -17.10 21.47
N VAL A 96 -20.56 -16.32 22.21
CA VAL A 96 -20.75 -14.88 21.93
C VAL A 96 -19.45 -14.11 22.15
N ALA A 97 -18.66 -14.45 23.17
CA ALA A 97 -17.36 -13.82 23.40
C ALA A 97 -16.39 -14.03 22.22
N VAL A 98 -16.31 -15.25 21.68
CA VAL A 98 -15.47 -15.54 20.50
C VAL A 98 -15.98 -14.81 19.25
N GLN A 99 -17.30 -14.74 19.06
CA GLN A 99 -17.89 -14.00 17.93
C GLN A 99 -17.58 -12.50 18.00
N LYS A 100 -17.59 -11.90 19.20
CA LYS A 100 -17.21 -10.48 19.38
C LYS A 100 -15.76 -10.22 18.96
N VAL A 101 -14.82 -11.08 19.35
CA VAL A 101 -13.41 -10.96 18.95
C VAL A 101 -13.26 -11.04 17.43
N LYS A 102 -13.98 -11.96 16.77
CA LYS A 102 -13.98 -12.08 15.31
C LYS A 102 -14.55 -10.83 14.61
N LEU A 103 -15.60 -10.23 15.18
CA LEU A 103 -16.19 -9.00 14.65
C LEU A 103 -15.25 -7.79 14.81
N GLN A 104 -14.53 -7.70 15.93
CA GLN A 104 -13.51 -6.66 16.13
C GLN A 104 -12.36 -6.78 15.12
N LEU A 105 -11.89 -8.00 14.86
CA LEU A 105 -10.85 -8.24 13.85
C LEU A 105 -11.31 -7.81 12.44
N LEU A 106 -12.58 -8.02 12.11
CA LEU A 106 -13.14 -7.58 10.83
C LEU A 106 -13.23 -6.04 10.72
N GLY A 107 -13.40 -5.33 11.85
CA GLY A 107 -13.32 -3.87 11.91
C GLY A 107 -11.93 -3.37 11.54
N ASP A 108 -10.88 -3.95 12.14
CA ASP A 108 -9.49 -3.60 11.86
C ASP A 108 -9.12 -3.84 10.39
N ILE A 109 -9.55 -4.97 9.80
CA ILE A 109 -9.32 -5.25 8.38
C ILE A 109 -9.99 -4.19 7.48
N ARG A 110 -11.19 -3.71 7.82
CA ARG A 110 -11.84 -2.62 7.07
C ARG A 110 -11.09 -1.30 7.21
N GLY A 111 -10.57 -1.02 8.40
CA GLY A 111 -9.71 0.14 8.66
C GLY A 111 -8.45 0.10 7.80
N GLN A 112 -7.74 -1.03 7.81
CA GLN A 112 -6.56 -1.25 6.97
C GLN A 112 -6.87 -1.15 5.47
N HIS A 113 -8.00 -1.70 5.03
CA HIS A 113 -8.43 -1.63 3.64
C HIS A 113 -8.75 -0.19 3.21
N ASN A 114 -9.42 0.59 4.05
CA ASN A 114 -9.68 2.01 3.78
C ASN A 114 -8.39 2.83 3.79
N GLY A 115 -7.47 2.54 4.71
CA GLY A 115 -6.13 3.11 4.72
C GLY A 115 -5.35 2.82 3.43
N LEU A 116 -5.44 1.59 2.92
CA LEU A 116 -4.82 1.20 1.66
C LEU A 116 -5.44 1.92 0.46
N ARG A 117 -6.77 2.07 0.43
CA ARG A 117 -7.46 2.88 -0.59
C ARG A 117 -7.02 4.34 -0.56
N SER A 118 -6.89 4.94 0.62
CA SER A 118 -6.38 6.31 0.77
C SER A 118 -4.95 6.45 0.24
N LYS A 119 -4.05 5.55 0.61
CA LYS A 119 -2.67 5.52 0.09
C LYS A 119 -2.62 5.35 -1.42
N CYS A 120 -3.47 4.49 -1.99
CA CYS A 120 -3.58 4.31 -3.43
C CYS A 120 -4.02 5.60 -4.14
N ASN A 121 -5.01 6.32 -3.59
CA ASN A 121 -5.44 7.61 -4.15
C ASN A 121 -4.35 8.69 -4.07
N VAL A 122 -3.58 8.73 -2.99
CA VAL A 122 -2.43 9.65 -2.88
C VAL A 122 -1.38 9.31 -3.95
N LEU A 123 -1.01 8.05 -4.10
CA LEU A 123 -0.05 7.61 -5.11
C LEU A 123 -0.54 7.87 -6.54
N LEU A 124 -1.84 7.72 -6.82
CA LEU A 124 -2.44 8.10 -8.11
C LEU A 124 -2.30 9.60 -8.37
N THR A 125 -2.60 10.43 -7.38
CA THR A 125 -2.47 11.89 -7.48
C THR A 125 -1.02 12.32 -7.72
N GLU A 126 -0.07 11.69 -7.02
CA GLU A 126 1.36 11.92 -7.23
C GLU A 126 1.82 11.45 -8.62
N ASN A 127 1.29 10.33 -9.11
CA ASN A 127 1.58 9.82 -10.45
C ASN A 127 1.09 10.80 -11.53
N ASP A 128 -0.11 11.35 -11.39
CA ASP A 128 -0.67 12.33 -12.31
C ASP A 128 0.15 13.62 -12.31
N LYS A 129 0.61 14.07 -11.13
CA LYS A 129 1.51 15.22 -11.02
C LYS A 129 2.84 14.97 -11.74
N LEU A 130 3.44 13.81 -11.54
CA LEU A 130 4.68 13.40 -12.22
C LEU A 130 4.50 13.32 -13.75
N LYS A 131 3.39 12.76 -14.23
CA LYS A 131 3.04 12.75 -15.66
C LYS A 131 2.93 14.16 -16.23
N GLY A 132 2.28 15.07 -15.49
CA GLY A 132 2.21 16.48 -15.85
C GLY A 132 3.60 17.11 -16.00
N THR A 133 4.50 16.86 -15.03
CA THR A 133 5.88 17.36 -15.10
C THR A 133 6.66 16.77 -16.27
N VAL A 134 6.51 15.46 -16.57
CA VAL A 134 7.15 14.84 -17.74
C VAL A 134 6.66 15.45 -19.05
N GLN A 135 5.35 15.69 -19.17
CA GLN A 135 4.78 16.34 -20.35
C GLN A 135 5.28 17.79 -20.51
N GLU A 136 5.43 18.50 -19.39
CA GLU A 136 6.02 19.84 -19.39
C GLU A 136 7.50 19.80 -19.83
N MET A 137 8.30 18.88 -19.30
CA MET A 137 9.70 18.68 -19.72
C MET A 137 9.81 18.32 -21.21
N LYS A 138 8.90 17.48 -21.73
CA LYS A 138 8.84 17.14 -23.16
C LYS A 138 8.54 18.38 -23.99
N THR A 139 7.55 19.18 -23.58
CA THR A 139 7.21 20.44 -24.26
C THR A 139 8.37 21.43 -24.24
N GLN A 140 9.12 21.52 -23.13
CA GLN A 140 10.33 22.33 -23.03
C GLN A 140 11.44 21.81 -23.94
N THR A 141 11.61 20.49 -24.04
CA THR A 141 12.57 19.84 -24.95
C THR A 141 12.22 20.10 -26.42
N ASP A 142 10.95 19.99 -26.79
CA ASP A 142 10.48 20.28 -28.16
C ASP A 142 10.70 21.76 -28.50
N ARG A 143 10.46 22.68 -27.56
CA ARG A 143 10.79 24.11 -27.72
C ARG A 143 12.29 24.34 -27.88
N LEU A 144 13.12 23.67 -27.08
CA LEU A 144 14.58 23.73 -27.20
C LEU A 144 15.05 23.21 -28.56
N SER A 145 14.45 22.14 -29.09
CA SER A 145 14.76 21.61 -30.42
C SER A 145 14.36 22.59 -31.54
N GLN A 146 13.21 23.26 -31.43
CA GLN A 146 12.82 24.32 -32.38
C GLN A 146 13.77 25.53 -32.31
N VAL A 147 14.21 25.90 -31.10
CA VAL A 147 15.19 26.96 -30.88
C VAL A 147 16.56 26.56 -31.44
N GLU A 148 16.97 25.29 -31.32
CA GLU A 148 18.17 24.74 -31.94
C GLU A 148 18.10 24.82 -33.47
N GLU A 149 16.98 24.44 -34.09
CA GLU A 149 16.82 24.51 -35.54
C GLU A 149 16.84 25.96 -36.04
N GLY A 150 16.18 26.88 -35.32
CA GLY A 150 16.20 28.31 -35.61
C GLY A 150 17.58 28.93 -35.44
N LEU A 151 18.30 28.56 -34.37
CA LEU A 151 19.64 29.06 -34.09
C LEU A 151 20.71 28.43 -34.99
N SER A 152 20.53 27.19 -35.48
CA SER A 152 21.40 26.61 -36.51
C SER A 152 21.33 27.40 -37.81
N LYS A 153 20.13 27.84 -38.22
CA LYS A 153 19.95 28.71 -39.39
C LYS A 153 20.58 30.08 -39.19
N ILE A 154 20.43 30.68 -38.00
CA ILE A 154 21.06 31.98 -37.67
C ILE A 154 22.58 31.86 -37.53
N ALA A 155 23.09 30.73 -37.04
CA ALA A 155 24.51 30.44 -36.90
C ALA A 155 25.21 30.28 -38.26
N GLU A 156 24.53 29.72 -39.27
CA GLU A 156 24.99 29.77 -40.66
C GLU A 156 25.10 31.22 -41.18
N GLU A 157 24.29 32.15 -40.66
CA GLU A 157 24.28 33.56 -41.07
C GLU A 157 25.22 34.46 -40.23
N SER A 158 25.51 34.12 -38.97
CA SER A 158 26.17 35.00 -37.99
C SER A 158 27.33 34.30 -37.28
N ASN A 159 28.53 34.39 -37.85
CA ASN A 159 29.78 33.68 -37.46
C ASN A 159 30.32 33.90 -36.01
N THR A 160 29.62 34.63 -35.13
CA THR A 160 30.13 34.99 -33.77
C THR A 160 29.27 34.50 -32.60
N GLU A 161 27.96 34.24 -32.76
CA GLU A 161 27.12 33.64 -31.70
C GLU A 161 27.13 32.10 -31.70
N VAL A 162 27.65 31.49 -32.76
CA VAL A 162 27.79 30.02 -32.94
C VAL A 162 28.59 29.37 -31.83
N ALA A 163 29.63 30.05 -31.35
CA ALA A 163 30.54 29.50 -30.34
C ALA A 163 29.83 29.19 -29.01
N ARG A 164 28.91 30.08 -28.58
CA ARG A 164 28.17 29.92 -27.32
C ARG A 164 27.08 28.84 -27.42
N LEU A 165 26.50 28.67 -28.61
CA LEU A 165 25.52 27.61 -28.84
C LEU A 165 26.16 26.23 -28.89
N VAL A 166 27.31 26.10 -29.56
CA VAL A 166 28.11 24.87 -29.57
C VAL A 166 28.52 24.49 -28.15
N GLU A 167 28.78 25.46 -27.28
CA GLU A 167 29.03 25.24 -25.86
C GLU A 167 27.81 24.66 -25.13
N ILE A 168 26.61 25.21 -25.34
CA ILE A 168 25.36 24.71 -24.73
C ILE A 168 24.99 23.30 -25.23
N VAL A 169 25.16 23.00 -26.52
CA VAL A 169 24.91 21.64 -27.05
C VAL A 169 25.91 20.64 -26.48
N LYS A 170 27.18 21.04 -26.33
CA LYS A 170 28.17 20.22 -25.62
C LYS A 170 27.77 20.00 -24.18
N GLU A 171 27.30 21.03 -23.48
CA GLU A 171 26.83 20.91 -22.10
C GLU A 171 25.64 19.96 -21.99
N THR A 172 24.66 20.08 -22.88
CA THR A 172 23.49 19.18 -22.94
C THR A 172 23.91 17.73 -23.20
N LYS A 173 24.84 17.50 -24.12
CA LYS A 173 25.40 16.16 -24.40
C LYS A 173 26.13 15.59 -23.18
N THR A 174 26.87 16.42 -22.45
CA THR A 174 27.52 15.99 -21.20
C THR A 174 26.49 15.64 -20.13
N LEU A 175 25.41 16.41 -20.01
CA LEU A 175 24.32 16.18 -19.07
C LEU A 175 23.55 14.90 -19.42
N GLN A 176 23.26 14.65 -20.71
CA GLN A 176 22.65 13.40 -21.17
C GLN A 176 23.54 12.19 -20.84
N THR A 177 24.85 12.33 -21.00
CA THR A 177 25.82 11.28 -20.62
C THR A 177 25.81 11.03 -19.11
N GLN A 178 25.68 12.09 -18.30
CA GLN A 178 25.56 11.96 -16.85
C GLN A 178 24.26 11.27 -16.43
N ILE A 179 23.13 11.61 -17.08
CA ILE A 179 21.84 10.95 -16.84
C ILE A 179 21.94 9.45 -17.17
N LYS A 180 22.50 9.10 -18.34
CA LYS A 180 22.72 7.69 -18.72
C LYS A 180 23.51 6.95 -17.65
N LYS A 181 24.65 7.51 -17.21
CA LYS A 181 25.49 6.95 -16.14
C LYS A 181 24.79 6.86 -14.78
N SER A 182 23.85 7.76 -14.48
CA SER A 182 23.07 7.70 -13.25
C SER A 182 22.05 6.58 -13.29
N LEU A 183 21.41 6.39 -14.45
CA LEU A 183 20.41 5.34 -14.68
C LEU A 183 21.07 3.95 -14.68
N GLU A 184 22.23 3.81 -15.32
CA GLU A 184 23.06 2.61 -15.25
C GLU A 184 23.44 2.26 -13.79
N ARG A 185 23.85 3.26 -12.99
CA ARG A 185 24.14 3.07 -11.56
C ARG A 185 22.92 2.64 -10.75
N GLN A 186 21.76 3.22 -11.05
CA GLN A 186 20.52 2.86 -10.37
C GLN A 186 20.13 1.41 -10.67
N VAL A 187 20.17 1.00 -11.95
CA VAL A 187 19.90 -0.39 -12.36
C VAL A 187 20.89 -1.35 -11.69
N MET A 188 22.18 -1.00 -11.70
CA MET A 188 23.22 -1.77 -11.03
C MET A 188 22.92 -1.96 -9.54
N GLN A 189 22.56 -0.89 -8.84
CA GLN A 189 22.21 -0.95 -7.43
C GLN A 189 20.99 -1.85 -7.18
N GLN A 190 19.98 -1.80 -8.05
CA GLN A 190 18.80 -2.67 -7.96
C GLN A 190 19.16 -4.14 -8.18
N ILE A 191 20.01 -4.45 -9.18
CA ILE A 191 20.50 -5.81 -9.41
C ILE A 191 21.28 -6.32 -8.20
N ILE A 192 22.24 -5.55 -7.68
CA ILE A 192 23.02 -5.92 -6.48
C ILE A 192 22.10 -6.13 -5.28
N SER A 193 21.12 -5.25 -5.08
CA SER A 193 20.15 -5.39 -3.98
C SER A 193 19.30 -6.65 -4.15
N ALA A 194 18.90 -6.99 -5.38
CA ALA A 194 18.15 -8.20 -5.66
C ALA A 194 18.99 -9.46 -5.40
N VAL A 195 20.29 -9.44 -5.71
CA VAL A 195 21.23 -10.54 -5.41
C VAL A 195 21.37 -10.73 -3.91
N VAL A 196 21.72 -9.67 -3.19
CA VAL A 196 21.89 -9.71 -1.72
C VAL A 196 20.60 -10.12 -1.02
N ALA A 197 19.44 -9.67 -1.48
CA ALA A 197 18.17 -10.06 -0.88
C ALA A 197 17.79 -11.53 -1.19
N SER A 198 18.36 -12.13 -2.24
CA SER A 198 18.04 -13.50 -2.67
C SER A 198 18.90 -14.54 -1.99
N ASP A 199 20.11 -14.15 -1.57
CA ASP A 199 20.98 -14.90 -0.68
C ASP A 199 20.37 -14.94 0.75
N GLN A 200 19.78 -16.07 1.13
CA GLN A 200 19.10 -16.23 2.42
C GLN A 200 20.04 -16.70 3.52
N ASP A 201 21.10 -17.42 3.16
CA ASP A 201 22.03 -18.05 4.10
C ASP A 201 23.33 -17.24 4.29
N GLY A 202 23.56 -16.22 3.46
CA GLY A 202 24.65 -15.25 3.60
C GLY A 202 26.01 -15.82 3.21
N ASN A 203 26.04 -16.89 2.42
CA ASN A 203 27.28 -17.55 1.99
C ASN A 203 27.84 -16.95 0.68
N PHE A 204 27.16 -15.97 0.07
CA PHE A 204 27.51 -15.37 -1.22
C PHE A 204 27.56 -16.36 -2.40
N SER A 205 26.88 -17.50 -2.28
CA SER A 205 26.68 -18.52 -3.31
C SER A 205 25.19 -18.86 -3.41
N LEU A 206 24.59 -18.61 -4.57
CA LEU A 206 23.16 -18.80 -4.75
C LEU A 206 22.85 -20.26 -5.09
N SER A 207 22.10 -20.91 -4.22
CA SER A 207 21.54 -22.24 -4.49
C SER A 207 20.55 -22.19 -5.65
N PRO A 208 20.26 -23.31 -6.35
CA PRO A 208 19.31 -23.34 -7.47
C PRO A 208 17.92 -22.76 -7.14
N ARG A 209 17.50 -22.86 -5.88
CA ARG A 209 16.24 -22.26 -5.41
C ARG A 209 16.34 -20.73 -5.35
N GLU A 210 17.42 -20.20 -4.80
CA GLU A 210 17.68 -18.76 -4.70
C GLU A 210 17.92 -18.14 -6.06
N THR A 211 18.55 -18.85 -7.00
CA THR A 211 18.71 -18.44 -8.40
C THR A 211 17.36 -18.21 -9.08
N ASN A 212 16.37 -19.08 -8.82
CA ASN A 212 15.02 -18.90 -9.36
C ASN A 212 14.29 -17.69 -8.75
N ILE A 213 14.50 -17.42 -7.46
CA ILE A 213 13.97 -16.23 -6.78
C ILE A 213 14.63 -14.97 -7.34
N LEU A 214 15.95 -14.99 -7.49
CA LEU A 214 16.73 -13.91 -8.09
C LEU A 214 16.23 -13.64 -9.51
N LYS A 215 16.02 -14.67 -10.34
CA LYS A 215 15.47 -14.53 -11.68
C LYS A 215 14.12 -13.82 -11.68
N ALA A 216 13.21 -14.22 -10.79
CA ALA A 216 11.90 -13.57 -10.69
C ALA A 216 12.02 -12.09 -10.30
N ARG A 217 12.96 -11.74 -9.40
CA ARG A 217 13.23 -10.36 -8.99
C ARG A 217 13.87 -9.54 -10.10
N LEU A 218 14.82 -10.10 -10.84
CA LEU A 218 15.48 -9.43 -11.96
C LEU A 218 14.49 -9.07 -13.07
N LYS A 219 13.51 -9.93 -13.34
CA LYS A 219 12.41 -9.64 -14.29
C LYS A 219 11.49 -8.50 -13.86
N GLN A 220 11.45 -8.18 -12.57
CA GLN A 220 10.63 -7.08 -12.03
C GLN A 220 11.38 -5.75 -12.05
N ILE A 221 12.67 -5.74 -12.39
CA ILE A 221 13.43 -4.50 -12.50
C ILE A 221 13.01 -3.81 -13.80
N ASP A 222 12.41 -2.63 -13.68
CA ASP A 222 12.02 -1.81 -14.81
C ASP A 222 13.26 -1.45 -15.66
N GLY A 223 13.13 -1.46 -16.99
CA GLY A 223 14.22 -1.05 -17.88
C GLY A 223 15.25 -2.12 -18.23
N VAL A 224 15.11 -3.33 -17.69
CA VAL A 224 16.07 -4.41 -17.89
C VAL A 224 15.38 -5.61 -18.53
N ASN A 225 15.81 -5.96 -19.73
CA ASN A 225 15.40 -7.19 -20.39
C ASN A 225 16.44 -8.28 -20.09
N LEU A 226 16.04 -9.29 -19.31
CA LEU A 226 16.91 -10.41 -18.93
C LEU A 226 16.81 -11.50 -20.00
N ASN A 227 17.93 -11.82 -20.65
CA ASN A 227 18.02 -13.01 -21.49
C ASN A 227 18.18 -14.25 -20.61
N GLU A 228 17.08 -14.96 -20.38
CA GLU A 228 17.05 -16.15 -19.52
C GLU A 228 18.01 -17.24 -19.99
N GLU A 229 18.12 -17.48 -21.30
CA GLU A 229 18.93 -18.55 -21.86
C GLU A 229 20.41 -18.36 -21.53
N LYS A 230 20.92 -17.14 -21.72
CA LYS A 230 22.31 -16.81 -21.38
C LYS A 230 22.56 -16.80 -19.88
N PHE A 231 21.58 -16.34 -19.10
CA PHE A 231 21.66 -16.39 -17.66
C PHE A 231 21.81 -17.84 -17.17
N TYR A 232 21.04 -18.77 -17.73
CA TYR A 232 21.17 -20.21 -17.44
C TYR A 232 22.48 -20.82 -17.95
N GLN A 233 22.97 -20.42 -19.13
CA GLN A 233 24.25 -20.89 -19.64
C GLN A 233 25.42 -20.51 -18.73
N MET A 234 25.40 -19.30 -18.13
CA MET A 234 26.40 -18.91 -17.14
C MET A 234 26.29 -19.70 -15.84
N ILE A 235 25.07 -20.01 -15.37
CA ILE A 235 24.88 -20.83 -14.17
C ILE A 235 25.35 -22.28 -14.40
N ALA A 236 25.10 -22.82 -15.59
CA ALA A 236 25.46 -24.20 -15.93
C ALA A 236 26.97 -24.42 -16.12
N ALA A 237 27.74 -23.33 -16.34
CA ALA A 237 29.19 -23.40 -16.47
C ALA A 237 29.90 -23.60 -15.12
N ASP A 238 29.32 -23.11 -14.01
CA ASP A 238 29.94 -23.09 -12.68
C ASP A 238 29.20 -24.04 -11.71
N ASP A 239 29.23 -25.35 -11.98
CA ASP A 239 28.77 -26.44 -11.08
C ASP A 239 27.36 -26.24 -10.46
N ASN A 240 26.46 -25.49 -11.12
CA ASN A 240 25.14 -25.08 -10.62
C ASN A 240 25.14 -24.19 -9.37
N GLU A 241 26.27 -23.56 -9.03
CA GLU A 241 26.36 -22.56 -7.96
C GLU A 241 26.73 -21.21 -8.55
N LEU A 242 25.84 -20.21 -8.41
CA LEU A 242 26.11 -18.87 -8.90
C LEU A 242 26.75 -18.04 -7.78
N THR A 243 28.04 -17.75 -7.88
CA THR A 243 28.67 -16.86 -6.90
C THR A 243 28.32 -15.40 -7.18
N VAL A 244 28.31 -14.58 -6.13
CA VAL A 244 28.10 -13.13 -6.25
C VAL A 244 29.18 -12.48 -7.14
N GLN A 245 30.37 -13.06 -7.24
CA GLN A 245 31.42 -12.57 -8.14
C GLN A 245 31.02 -12.70 -9.61
N ASP A 246 30.35 -13.78 -10.00
CA ASP A 246 29.91 -13.98 -11.37
C ASP A 246 28.76 -13.04 -11.71
N VAL A 247 27.84 -12.80 -10.77
CA VAL A 247 26.82 -11.76 -10.95
C VAL A 247 27.45 -10.38 -11.11
N MET A 248 28.50 -10.08 -10.35
CA MET A 248 29.24 -8.83 -10.48
C MET A 248 29.95 -8.72 -11.83
N LYS A 249 30.47 -9.81 -12.41
CA LYS A 249 31.01 -9.82 -13.78
C LYS A 249 29.91 -9.53 -14.80
N ILE A 250 28.73 -10.14 -14.65
CA ILE A 250 27.58 -9.89 -15.54
C ILE A 250 27.14 -8.42 -15.47
N VAL A 251 27.04 -7.88 -14.26
CA VAL A 251 26.70 -6.48 -14.02
C VAL A 251 27.77 -5.54 -14.57
N ARG A 252 29.04 -5.95 -14.58
CA ARG A 252 30.14 -5.18 -15.17
C ARG A 252 30.10 -5.19 -16.69
N ASN A 253 29.73 -6.32 -17.31
CA ASN A 253 29.51 -6.42 -18.76
C ASN A 253 28.38 -5.49 -19.22
N LEU A 254 27.39 -5.21 -18.36
CA LEU A 254 26.33 -4.24 -18.63
C LEU A 254 26.84 -2.80 -18.80
N LEU A 255 27.96 -2.45 -18.16
CA LEU A 255 28.61 -1.13 -18.29
C LEU A 255 29.64 -1.05 -19.41
N ASP A 256 30.05 -2.18 -19.96
CA ASP A 256 31.15 -2.21 -20.92
C ASP A 256 30.62 -2.10 -22.34
N ASP A 257 30.67 -0.89 -22.90
CA ASP A 257 30.29 -0.60 -24.29
C ASP A 257 31.13 -1.40 -25.32
N SER A 258 32.22 -2.07 -24.90
CA SER A 258 33.06 -2.89 -25.77
C SER A 258 32.56 -4.33 -25.97
N VAL A 259 31.59 -4.78 -25.16
CA VAL A 259 31.01 -6.13 -25.30
C VAL A 259 29.91 -6.09 -26.37
N PRO A 260 29.94 -6.97 -27.38
CA PRO A 260 28.89 -7.06 -28.39
C PRO A 260 27.51 -7.22 -27.74
N ALA A 261 26.51 -6.50 -28.23
CA ALA A 261 25.14 -6.59 -27.71
C ALA A 261 24.59 -8.03 -27.73
N GLU A 262 25.10 -8.85 -28.64
CA GLU A 262 24.79 -10.26 -28.79
C GLU A 262 25.29 -11.15 -27.65
N ASP A 263 26.19 -10.67 -26.79
CA ASP A 263 26.71 -11.40 -25.63
C ASP A 263 26.17 -10.86 -24.30
N ASN A 264 25.49 -9.72 -24.31
CA ASN A 264 24.92 -9.13 -23.11
C ASN A 264 23.76 -9.98 -22.56
N VAL A 265 23.86 -10.31 -21.27
CA VAL A 265 22.83 -11.02 -20.49
C VAL A 265 21.66 -10.07 -20.17
N PHE A 266 21.99 -8.79 -20.01
CA PHE A 266 21.04 -7.73 -19.74
C PHE A 266 21.06 -6.72 -20.88
N VAL A 267 19.90 -6.45 -21.44
CA VAL A 267 19.72 -5.36 -22.41
C VAL A 267 18.97 -4.24 -21.71
N LEU A 268 19.59 -3.06 -21.63
CA LEU A 268 18.95 -1.86 -21.13
C LEU A 268 17.98 -1.34 -22.18
N GLU A 269 16.70 -1.30 -21.85
CA GLU A 269 15.66 -0.68 -22.68
C GLU A 269 15.20 0.63 -22.01
N PRO A 270 15.93 1.75 -22.20
CA PRO A 270 15.59 3.02 -21.55
C PRO A 270 14.21 3.56 -21.95
N GLN A 271 13.67 3.12 -23.10
CA GLN A 271 12.32 3.48 -23.54
C GLN A 271 11.23 2.86 -22.65
N SER A 272 11.46 1.67 -22.10
CA SER A 272 10.52 0.99 -21.20
C SER A 272 10.45 1.66 -19.82
N LEU A 273 11.55 2.28 -19.34
CA LEU A 273 11.54 3.11 -18.12
C LEU A 273 10.68 4.36 -18.27
N SER A 274 10.55 4.86 -19.50
CA SER A 274 9.74 6.03 -19.82
C SER A 274 8.26 5.66 -20.03
N GLN A 275 7.98 4.45 -20.53
CA GLN A 275 6.63 3.98 -20.85
C GLN A 275 5.94 3.19 -19.72
N ASN A 276 6.65 2.44 -18.88
CA ASN A 276 6.01 1.67 -17.79
C ASN A 276 5.42 2.58 -16.68
N LYS A 277 5.75 3.88 -16.71
CA LYS A 277 5.11 4.89 -15.85
C LYS A 277 3.74 5.38 -16.37
N SER A 278 3.35 5.04 -17.60
CA SER A 278 1.96 5.23 -18.06
C SER A 278 1.12 4.02 -17.67
N ILE A 279 0.58 4.02 -16.45
CA ILE A 279 -0.39 3.02 -15.98
C ILE A 279 -1.59 2.97 -16.95
N PRO A 280 -2.04 1.77 -17.37
CA PRO A 280 -3.20 1.62 -18.26
C PRO A 280 -4.43 2.25 -17.61
N PHE A 281 -5.05 3.16 -18.36
CA PHE A 281 -6.30 3.81 -18.00
C PHE A 281 -7.40 2.74 -17.96
N LEU A 282 -7.75 2.25 -16.77
CA LEU A 282 -8.91 1.37 -16.63
C LEU A 282 -10.17 2.23 -16.78
N PRO A 283 -11.06 1.92 -17.73
CA PRO A 283 -12.33 2.61 -17.84
C PRO A 283 -13.19 2.21 -16.62
N TRP A 284 -13.58 3.21 -15.84
CA TRP A 284 -14.62 3.11 -14.82
C TRP A 284 -15.99 3.12 -15.48
#